data_AF-A0A556BLB8-F1
#
_entry.id   AF-A0A556BLB8-F1
#
_cell.length_a   1.000
_cell.length_b   1.000
_cell.length_c   1.000
_cell.angle_alpha   90.00
_cell.angle_beta   90.00
_cell.angle_gamma   90.00
#
_symmetry.space_group_name_H-M   'P 1'
#
loop_
_entity.id
_entity.type
_entity.pdbx_description
1 polymer ?
#
loop_
_entity_poly.entity_id
_entity_poly.type
_entity_poly.pdbx_seq_one_letter_code
_entity_poly.pdbx_strand_id
1 'polypeptide(L)'
;VGINLSCINSCKAKEIYIAVVLKEKLSQGEEYQDNDLVMCTSFGTLINPANVRGSLNALIKKAAVPKIRFHNLRHTYATLLLAKGVNVKVIAERLGHSNIKIALDTY
;
A
#
# COMPACT_ATOMS: atom_id res chain seq x y z
N VAL A 1 -12.16 -4.60 -6.84
CA VAL A 1 -12.10 -3.70 -5.66
C VAL A 1 -11.48 -2.39 -6.12
N GLY A 2 -12.32 -1.45 -6.55
CA GLY A 2 -11.87 -0.14 -7.02
C GLY A 2 -11.33 0.66 -5.85
N ILE A 3 -10.04 0.98 -5.87
CA ILE A 3 -9.45 1.90 -4.92
C ILE A 3 -9.93 3.29 -5.33
N ASN A 4 -10.70 3.94 -4.46
CA ASN A 4 -11.25 5.27 -4.72
C ASN A 4 -10.10 6.26 -4.94
N LEU A 5 -9.97 6.78 -6.17
CA LEU A 5 -8.84 7.63 -6.61
C LEU A 5 -8.76 8.95 -5.82
N SER A 6 -9.88 9.36 -5.20
CA SER A 6 -10.00 10.58 -4.40
C SER A 6 -9.14 10.56 -3.12
N CYS A 7 -8.99 9.43 -2.44
CA CYS A 7 -8.18 9.35 -1.20
C CYS A 7 -6.67 9.41 -1.49
N ILE A 8 -6.23 8.93 -2.66
CA ILE A 8 -4.81 8.92 -3.05
C ILE A 8 -4.31 10.34 -3.33
N ASN A 9 -5.19 11.24 -3.81
CA ASN A 9 -4.83 12.61 -4.17
C ASN A 9 -4.40 13.50 -2.99
N SER A 10 -4.72 13.16 -1.74
CA SER A 10 -4.33 13.96 -0.55
C SER A 10 -3.07 13.45 0.18
N CYS A 11 -2.54 12.31 -0.25
CA CYS A 11 -1.45 11.65 0.46
C CYS A 11 -0.08 12.20 0.02
N LYS A 12 0.70 12.78 0.95
CA LYS A 12 2.13 13.12 0.75
C LYS A 12 2.95 11.98 0.14
N ALA A 13 2.57 10.72 0.41
CA ALA A 13 3.19 9.55 -0.18
C ALA A 13 3.05 9.50 -1.72
N LYS A 14 1.95 10.02 -2.28
CA LYS A 14 1.74 10.13 -3.73
C LYS A 14 2.72 11.13 -4.34
N GLU A 15 2.88 12.29 -3.71
CA GLU A 15 3.79 13.35 -4.18
C GLU A 15 5.24 12.86 -4.25
N ILE A 16 5.70 12.20 -3.18
CA ILE A 16 7.05 11.61 -3.14
C ILE A 16 7.21 10.56 -4.23
N TYR A 17 6.21 9.69 -4.41
CA TYR A 17 6.29 8.64 -5.40
C TYR A 17 6.26 9.18 -6.84
N ILE A 18 5.46 10.22 -7.11
CA ILE A 18 5.44 10.91 -8.41
C ILE A 18 6.84 11.48 -8.73
N ALA A 19 7.52 12.09 -7.75
CA ALA A 19 8.88 12.60 -7.94
C ALA A 19 9.88 11.48 -8.31
N VAL A 20 9.73 10.30 -7.70
CA VAL A 20 10.55 9.11 -8.05
C VAL A 20 10.25 8.65 -9.48
N VAL A 21 8.97 8.54 -9.84
CA VAL A 21 8.53 8.15 -11.19
C VAL A 21 9.06 9.12 -12.25
N LEU A 22 8.99 10.43 -12.00
CA LEU A 22 9.54 11.44 -12.92
C LEU A 22 11.05 11.27 -13.11
N LYS A 23 11.79 10.95 -12.05
CA LYS A 23 13.22 10.67 -12.12
C LYS A 23 13.51 9.39 -12.93
N GLU A 24 12.70 8.35 -12.75
CA GLU A 24 12.81 7.11 -13.52
C GLU A 24 12.49 7.33 -15.00
N LYS A 25 11.45 8.11 -15.31
CA LYS A 25 11.10 8.57 -16.67
C LYS A 25 12.27 9.28 -17.36
N LEU A 26 12.89 10.23 -16.67
CA LEU A 26 14.06 10.96 -17.16
C LEU A 26 15.26 10.03 -17.41
N SER A 27 15.43 8.99 -16.58
CA SER A 27 16.57 8.07 -16.69
C SER A 27 16.43 7.01 -17.78
N GLN A 28 15.20 6.57 -18.08
CA GLN A 28 14.91 5.49 -19.04
C GLN A 28 14.54 6.01 -20.43
N GLY A 29 14.22 7.31 -20.57
CA GLY A 29 13.97 7.94 -21.86
C GLY A 29 12.84 7.28 -22.65
N GLU A 30 13.13 6.83 -23.87
CA GLU A 30 12.14 6.24 -24.80
C GLU A 30 11.66 4.84 -24.41
N GLU A 31 12.36 4.13 -23.52
CA GLU A 31 11.96 2.79 -23.07
C GLU A 31 10.88 2.81 -21.97
N TYR A 32 10.56 3.99 -21.43
CA TYR A 32 9.58 4.13 -20.37
C TYR A 32 8.14 4.08 -20.90
N GLN A 33 7.34 3.12 -20.43
CA GLN A 33 5.94 2.99 -20.81
C GLN A 33 5.04 3.77 -19.85
N ASP A 34 4.53 4.92 -20.28
CA ASP A 34 3.67 5.76 -19.44
C ASP A 34 2.22 5.28 -19.41
N ASN A 35 1.93 4.35 -18.49
CA ASN A 35 0.60 3.80 -18.28
C ASN A 35 -0.25 4.59 -17.24
N ASP A 36 0.18 5.80 -16.86
CA ASP A 36 -0.45 6.63 -15.80
C ASP A 36 -0.68 5.87 -14.48
N LEU A 37 0.27 5.00 -14.13
CA LEU A 37 0.20 4.15 -12.95
C LEU A 37 0.88 4.84 -11.75
N VAL A 38 0.23 4.76 -10.59
CA VAL A 38 0.79 5.29 -9.31
C VAL A 38 1.76 4.31 -8.65
N MET A 39 1.83 3.05 -9.09
CA MET A 39 2.84 2.09 -8.66
C MET A 39 3.33 1.33 -9.88
N CYS A 40 4.55 1.66 -10.31
CA CYS A 40 5.18 1.11 -11.51
C CYS A 40 6.46 0.38 -11.15
N THR A 41 6.90 -0.48 -12.07
CA THR A 41 8.31 -0.82 -12.17
C THR A 41 9.10 0.40 -12.69
N SER A 42 10.42 0.37 -12.60
CA SER A 42 11.28 1.45 -13.10
C SER A 42 11.14 1.73 -14.60
N PHE A 43 10.46 0.86 -15.34
CA PHE A 43 10.15 0.98 -16.77
C PHE A 43 8.70 1.41 -17.06
N GLY A 44 7.90 1.72 -16.03
CA GLY A 44 6.50 2.15 -16.20
C GLY A 44 5.48 1.01 -16.39
N THR A 45 5.92 -0.24 -16.26
CA THR A 45 5.04 -1.42 -16.39
C THR A 45 4.35 -1.79 -15.08
N LEU A 46 3.29 -2.59 -15.19
CA LEU A 46 2.53 -3.11 -14.06
C LEU A 46 3.42 -3.92 -13.11
N ILE A 47 3.35 -3.60 -11.82
CA ILE A 47 4.03 -4.41 -10.81
C ILE A 47 3.27 -5.73 -10.63
N ASN A 48 3.94 -6.85 -10.88
CA ASN A 48 3.40 -8.17 -10.56
C ASN A 48 3.24 -8.30 -9.02
N PRO A 49 2.05 -8.66 -8.49
CA PRO A 49 1.84 -8.87 -7.06
C PRO A 49 2.80 -9.88 -6.41
N ALA A 50 3.34 -10.83 -7.18
CA ALA A 50 4.35 -11.78 -6.72
C ALA A 50 5.68 -11.07 -6.40
N ASN A 51 6.06 -10.04 -7.15
CA ASN A 51 7.29 -9.27 -6.91
C ASN A 51 7.17 -8.48 -5.61
N VAL A 52 6.04 -7.83 -5.39
CA VAL A 52 5.73 -7.16 -4.11
C VAL A 52 5.88 -8.16 -2.97
N ARG A 53 5.38 -9.39 -3.16
CA ARG A 53 5.51 -10.45 -2.16
C ARG A 53 6.94 -10.90 -1.90
N GLY A 54 7.74 -11.03 -2.95
CA GLY A 54 9.17 -11.28 -2.86
C GLY A 54 9.88 -10.20 -2.04
N SER A 55 9.63 -8.92 -2.35
CA SER A 55 10.22 -7.77 -1.66
C SER A 55 9.85 -7.75 -0.17
N LEU A 56 8.58 -7.99 0.19
CA LEU A 56 8.18 -8.08 1.60
C LEU A 56 8.88 -9.23 2.32
N ASN A 57 8.97 -10.41 1.69
CA ASN A 57 9.66 -11.55 2.30
C ASN A 57 11.16 -11.26 2.52
N ALA A 58 11.81 -10.54 1.60
CA ALA A 58 13.19 -10.12 1.76
C ALA A 58 13.35 -9.15 2.93
N LEU A 59 12.43 -8.19 3.08
CA LEU A 59 12.41 -7.27 4.22
C LEU A 59 12.16 -7.99 5.55
N ILE A 60 11.22 -8.94 5.59
CA ILE A 60 10.94 -9.78 6.76
C ILE A 60 12.19 -10.55 7.20
N LYS A 61 12.90 -11.17 6.24
CA LYS A 61 14.16 -11.88 6.50
C LYS A 61 15.21 -10.92 7.07
N LYS A 62 15.35 -9.73 6.48
CA LYS A 62 16.30 -8.70 6.95
C LYS A 62 15.97 -8.18 8.35
N ALA A 63 14.68 -8.06 8.66
CA ALA A 63 14.20 -7.64 9.97
C ALA A 63 14.21 -8.77 11.03
N ALA A 64 14.55 -9.99 10.64
CA ALA A 64 14.56 -11.19 11.51
C ALA A 64 13.22 -11.44 12.22
N VAL A 65 12.09 -11.07 11.60
CA VAL A 65 10.75 -11.27 12.15
C VAL A 65 10.12 -12.55 11.62
N PRO A 66 9.12 -13.13 12.34
CA PRO A 66 8.34 -14.25 11.83
C PRO A 66 7.72 -13.94 10.47
N LYS A 67 7.32 -14.98 9.73
CA LYS A 67 6.73 -14.81 8.40
C LYS A 67 5.37 -14.08 8.49
N ILE A 68 5.34 -12.82 8.06
CA ILE A 68 4.14 -11.99 8.00
C ILE A 68 3.54 -12.05 6.58
N ARG A 69 2.23 -12.29 6.48
CA ARG A 69 1.49 -12.20 5.21
C ARG A 69 1.05 -10.76 4.94
N PHE A 70 0.79 -10.41 3.67
CA PHE A 70 0.36 -9.05 3.30
C PHE A 70 -0.88 -8.55 4.05
N HIS A 71 -1.91 -9.40 4.21
CA HIS A 71 -3.12 -9.02 4.93
C HIS A 71 -2.85 -8.74 6.42
N ASN A 72 -1.86 -9.42 7.02
CA ASN A 72 -1.51 -9.20 8.42
C ASN A 72 -1.02 -7.77 8.67
N LEU A 73 -0.40 -7.11 7.69
CA LEU A 73 -0.01 -5.70 7.83
C LEU A 73 -1.23 -4.80 8.05
N ARG A 74 -2.32 -5.05 7.31
CA ARG A 74 -3.59 -4.35 7.48
C ARG A 74 -4.23 -4.70 8.83
N HIS A 75 -4.10 -5.95 9.26
CA HIS A 75 -4.59 -6.35 10.58
C HIS A 75 -3.82 -5.67 11.71
N THR A 76 -2.49 -5.69 11.68
CA THR A 76 -1.64 -5.04 12.69
C THR A 76 -1.93 -3.54 12.78
N TYR A 77 -2.18 -2.87 11.65
CA TYR A 77 -2.58 -1.46 11.65
C TYR A 77 -3.91 -1.24 12.40
N ALA A 78 -4.92 -2.07 12.13
CA ALA A 78 -6.20 -1.97 12.81
C ALA A 78 -6.08 -2.25 14.32
N THR A 79 -5.40 -3.33 14.70
CA THR A 79 -5.16 -3.68 16.12
C THR A 79 -4.38 -2.59 16.84
N LEU A 80 -3.38 -1.96 16.19
CA LEU A 80 -2.62 -0.86 16.79
C LEU A 80 -3.49 0.39 17.02
N LEU A 81 -4.40 0.70 16.09
CA LEU A 81 -5.34 1.82 16.26
C LEU A 81 -6.38 1.55 17.36
N LEU A 82 -6.85 0.30 17.47
CA LEU A 82 -7.72 -0.13 18.55
C LEU A 82 -7.02 -0.02 19.91
N ALA A 83 -5.77 -0.49 20.01
CA ALA A 83 -4.96 -0.36 21.22
C ALA A 83 -4.72 1.10 21.64
N LYS A 84 -4.73 2.03 20.67
CA LYS A 84 -4.64 3.48 20.92
C LYS A 84 -5.97 4.14 21.29
N GLY A 85 -7.05 3.36 21.44
CA GLY A 85 -8.37 3.87 21.80
C GLY A 85 -9.07 4.67 20.69
N VAL A 86 -8.65 4.53 19.43
CA VAL A 86 -9.30 5.20 18.32
C VAL A 86 -10.67 4.57 18.08
N ASN A 87 -11.69 5.41 17.88
CA ASN A 87 -13.05 4.95 17.65
C ASN A 87 -13.12 4.02 16.42
N VAL A 88 -13.73 2.84 16.59
CA VAL A 88 -13.85 1.79 15.58
C VAL A 88 -14.48 2.30 14.28
N LYS A 89 -15.40 3.28 14.35
CA LYS A 89 -16.01 3.90 13.18
C LYS A 89 -14.98 4.62 12.30
N VAL A 90 -14.07 5.36 12.93
CA VAL A 90 -12.97 6.07 12.25
C VAL A 90 -11.98 5.07 11.64
N ILE A 91 -11.72 3.96 12.34
CA ILE A 91 -10.84 2.89 11.83
C ILE A 91 -11.48 2.24 10.59
N ALA A 92 -12.78 1.93 10.64
CA ALA A 92 -13.51 1.31 9.53
C ALA A 92 -13.57 2.24 8.29
N GLU A 93 -13.82 3.53 8.49
CA GLU A 93 -13.77 4.55 7.44
C GLU A 93 -12.38 4.63 6.79
N ARG A 94 -11.30 4.64 7.59
CA ARG A 94 -9.91 4.66 7.08
C ARG A 94 -9.50 3.38 6.36
N LEU A 95 -10.00 2.24 6.82
CA LEU A 95 -9.75 0.95 6.17
C LEU A 95 -10.64 0.74 4.93
N GLY A 96 -11.60 1.62 4.66
CA GLY A 96 -12.53 1.49 3.53
C GLY A 96 -13.41 0.25 3.64
N HIS A 97 -13.65 -0.26 4.85
CA HIS A 97 -14.56 -1.38 5.07
C HIS A 97 -15.99 -0.83 5.09
N SER A 98 -16.80 -1.20 4.10
CA SER A 98 -18.22 -0.83 4.04
C SER A 98 -19.04 -1.43 5.19
N ASN A 99 -18.49 -2.42 5.91
CA ASN A 99 -19.18 -3.12 6.97
C ASN A 99 -18.37 -3.08 8.28
N ILE A 100 -18.89 -2.32 9.25
CA ILE A 100 -18.34 -2.17 10.61
C ILE A 100 -18.28 -3.53 11.34
N LYS A 101 -19.15 -4.49 10.99
CA LYS A 101 -19.15 -5.84 11.59
C LYS A 101 -17.84 -6.61 11.36
N ILE A 102 -17.19 -6.46 10.19
CA ILE A 102 -15.91 -7.15 9.93
C ILE A 102 -14.79 -6.58 10.82
N ALA A 103 -14.86 -5.30 11.20
CA ALA A 103 -13.87 -4.67 12.07
C ALA A 103 -14.05 -5.00 13.56
N LEU A 104 -15.17 -5.60 13.96
CA LEU A 104 -15.43 -5.99 15.35
C LEU A 104 -15.34 -7.51 15.57
N ASP A 105 -15.56 -8.29 14.51
CA ASP A 105 -15.59 -9.76 14.57
C ASP A 105 -14.28 -10.43 14.09
N THR A 106 -13.36 -9.66 13.47
CA THR A 106 -12.09 -10.17 12.91
C THR A 106 -10.84 -9.70 13.69
N TYR A 107 -11.02 -9.02 14.83
CA TYR A 107 -9.92 -8.50 15.66
C TYR A 107 -10.06 -8.87 17.12
#